data_AF-A0A6J3EL37-F1
#
_entry.id   AF-A0A6J3EL37-F1
#
_cell.length_a   1.000
_cell.length_b   1.000
_cell.length_c   1.000
_cell.angle_alpha   90.00
_cell.angle_beta   90.00
_cell.angle_gamma   90.00
#
_symmetry.space_group_name_H-M   'P 1'
#
loop_
_entity.id
_entity.type
_entity.pdbx_description
1 polymer ?
#
loop_
_entity_poly.entity_id
_entity_poly.type
_entity_poly.pdbx_seq_one_letter_code
_entity_poly.pdbx_strand_id
1 'polypeptide(L)'
;MAASGEPRKQWQEEVAAVVVVGSCMTDLVSLTPRLPKPGETIHGHKFFIGFGGKGANQCVQAARLGAKTSMVCKVGKDSFGNDYIENLKQNDISTEFTYQTKDAATGTASIIVNNEGQNIIVIVAGANLLLNTEDLRAAANIISRAKVMVCQLEITPATSLEALTMARRSGVKTLFNPAPAIADLDPRFYTLSNVFCCNESEAEILTGLTVGSAADAGEAALVLLKRGCQVVIVTLGAEGCVVLSQTEPEPKHIPTEKVKAVDTTILIRRTHVRGWGSGC
;
A
#
# COMPACT_ATOMS: atom_id res chain seq x y z
N MET A 1 47.17 -32.33 23.86
CA MET A 1 46.07 -32.24 22.89
C MET A 1 45.06 -31.22 23.39
N ALA A 2 45.20 -29.96 22.98
CA ALA A 2 44.25 -28.91 23.28
C ALA A 2 43.54 -28.55 21.97
N ALA A 3 42.28 -28.98 21.84
CA ALA A 3 41.44 -28.58 20.72
C ALA A 3 40.85 -27.20 21.04
N SER A 4 41.41 -26.15 20.41
CA SER A 4 40.85 -24.82 20.39
C SER A 4 39.58 -24.83 19.53
N GLY A 5 38.41 -24.76 20.15
CA GLY A 5 37.14 -24.61 19.45
C GLY A 5 37.03 -23.21 18.85
N GLU A 6 36.76 -23.12 17.55
CA GLU A 6 36.43 -21.87 16.87
C GLU A 6 35.13 -21.27 17.45
N PRO A 7 35.02 -19.93 17.55
CA PRO A 7 33.79 -19.29 17.99
C PRO A 7 32.67 -19.51 16.95
N ARG A 8 31.54 -20.06 17.39
CA ARG A 8 30.32 -20.14 16.58
C ARG A 8 29.95 -18.72 16.10
N LYS A 9 29.91 -18.51 14.78
CA LYS A 9 29.31 -17.30 14.17
C LYS A 9 27.89 -17.14 14.71
N GLN A 10 27.69 -16.11 15.51
CA GLN A 10 26.38 -15.71 15.99
C GLN A 10 25.68 -15.00 14.83
N TRP A 11 24.84 -15.73 14.09
CA TRP A 11 24.04 -15.17 13.01
C TRP A 11 23.04 -14.19 13.63
N GLN A 12 23.28 -12.89 13.49
CA GLN A 12 22.28 -11.88 13.84
C GLN A 12 21.15 -11.98 12.82
N GLU A 13 19.91 -12.09 13.31
CA GLU A 13 18.73 -12.01 12.47
C GLU A 13 18.75 -10.71 11.64
N GLU A 14 18.52 -10.85 10.34
CA GLU A 14 18.44 -9.70 9.44
C GLU A 14 17.28 -8.80 9.84
N VAL A 15 17.59 -7.53 10.09
CA VAL A 15 16.64 -6.47 10.39
C VAL A 15 15.72 -6.26 9.19
N ALA A 16 14.44 -5.94 9.43
CA ALA A 16 13.49 -5.69 8.35
C ALA A 16 14.04 -4.66 7.34
N ALA A 17 14.18 -5.07 6.08
CA ALA A 17 14.66 -4.21 5.00
C ALA A 17 13.57 -3.26 4.51
N VAL A 18 12.31 -3.69 4.57
CA VAL A 18 11.13 -2.91 4.17
C VAL A 18 10.21 -2.73 5.38
N VAL A 19 9.96 -1.49 5.74
CA VAL A 19 8.95 -1.14 6.75
C VAL A 19 7.77 -0.50 6.03
N VAL A 20 6.57 -1.00 6.31
CA VAL A 20 5.33 -0.43 5.77
C VAL A 20 4.54 0.17 6.93
N VAL A 21 4.25 1.47 6.85
CA VAL A 21 3.35 2.17 7.78
C VAL A 21 2.08 2.47 7.02
N GLY A 22 0.99 1.76 7.34
CA GLY A 22 -0.21 1.84 6.53
C GLY A 22 -1.37 1.00 7.07
N SER A 23 -2.31 0.73 6.17
CA SER A 23 -3.62 0.18 6.47
C SER A 23 -3.70 -1.34 6.43
N CYS A 24 -4.65 -1.87 7.20
CA CYS A 24 -5.18 -3.23 7.12
C CYS A 24 -6.71 -3.14 6.99
N MET A 25 -7.29 -3.80 5.98
CA MET A 25 -8.72 -3.75 5.69
C MET A 25 -9.24 -5.16 5.45
N THR A 26 -10.29 -5.56 6.16
CA THR A 26 -11.00 -6.81 5.86
C THR A 26 -11.98 -6.56 4.72
N ASP A 27 -11.82 -7.29 3.64
CA ASP A 27 -12.67 -7.17 2.47
C ASP A 27 -13.86 -8.12 2.60
N LEU A 28 -15.07 -7.57 2.55
CA LEU A 28 -16.33 -8.31 2.66
C LEU A 28 -17.00 -8.31 1.29
N VAL A 29 -16.75 -9.37 0.51
CA VAL A 29 -17.08 -9.39 -0.92
C VAL A 29 -18.36 -10.19 -1.18
N SER A 30 -19.35 -9.53 -1.78
CA SER A 30 -20.60 -10.14 -2.26
C SER A 30 -20.65 -10.12 -3.78
N LEU A 31 -20.71 -11.31 -4.40
CA LEU A 31 -20.89 -11.45 -5.84
C LEU A 31 -22.38 -11.51 -6.19
N THR A 32 -22.79 -10.70 -7.16
CA THR A 32 -24.20 -10.45 -7.51
C THR A 32 -24.41 -10.50 -9.03
N PRO A 33 -25.62 -10.78 -9.52
CA PRO A 33 -25.88 -10.75 -10.97
C PRO A 33 -25.87 -9.33 -11.54
N ARG A 34 -26.19 -8.33 -10.73
CA ARG A 34 -26.18 -6.90 -11.05
C ARG A 34 -25.96 -6.10 -9.77
N LEU A 35 -25.50 -4.85 -9.91
CA LEU A 35 -25.41 -3.95 -8.76
C LEU A 35 -26.82 -3.53 -8.27
N PRO A 36 -27.02 -3.35 -6.95
CA PRO A 36 -28.27 -2.85 -6.40
C PRO A 36 -28.43 -1.35 -6.66
N LYS A 37 -29.68 -0.91 -6.83
CA LYS A 37 -30.07 0.50 -6.82
C LYS A 37 -30.54 0.92 -5.42
N PRO A 38 -30.61 2.24 -5.13
CA PRO A 38 -31.16 2.71 -3.86
C PRO A 38 -32.53 2.10 -3.54
N GLY A 39 -32.66 1.51 -2.35
CA GLY A 39 -33.90 0.87 -1.88
C GLY A 39 -34.10 -0.59 -2.30
N GLU A 40 -33.23 -1.16 -3.13
CA GLU A 40 -33.35 -2.55 -3.54
C GLU A 40 -32.70 -3.52 -2.55
N THR A 41 -33.32 -4.71 -2.40
CA THR A 41 -32.69 -5.89 -1.82
C THR A 41 -32.55 -6.93 -2.92
N ILE A 42 -31.33 -7.44 -3.13
CA ILE A 42 -31.03 -8.45 -4.16
C ILE A 42 -30.34 -9.65 -3.52
N HIS A 43 -30.48 -10.81 -4.16
CA HIS A 43 -29.76 -12.01 -3.75
C HIS A 43 -28.42 -12.10 -4.49
N GLY A 44 -27.33 -12.21 -3.72
CA GLY A 44 -26.03 -12.59 -4.25
C GLY A 44 -25.95 -14.10 -4.48
N HIS A 45 -24.87 -14.54 -5.12
CA HIS A 45 -24.62 -15.97 -5.39
C HIS A 45 -23.35 -16.48 -4.70
N LYS A 46 -22.49 -15.60 -4.18
CA LYS A 46 -21.30 -15.97 -3.40
C LYS A 46 -20.90 -14.86 -2.45
N PHE A 47 -20.42 -15.24 -1.27
CA PHE A 47 -19.79 -14.35 -0.32
C PHE A 47 -18.42 -14.91 0.06
N PHE A 48 -17.42 -14.04 0.21
CA PHE A 48 -16.13 -14.41 0.76
C PHE A 48 -15.47 -13.23 1.47
N ILE A 49 -14.57 -13.57 2.40
CA ILE A 49 -13.79 -12.61 3.17
C ILE A 49 -12.35 -12.64 2.65
N GLY A 50 -11.80 -11.44 2.40
CA GLY A 50 -10.42 -11.22 1.96
C GLY A 50 -9.62 -10.37 2.95
N PHE A 51 -8.31 -10.31 2.72
CA PHE A 51 -7.40 -9.41 3.42
C PHE A 51 -6.85 -8.40 2.41
N GLY A 52 -7.17 -7.13 2.62
CA GLY A 52 -6.87 -6.03 1.70
C GLY A 52 -6.02 -4.95 2.35
N GLY A 53 -6.41 -3.68 2.14
CA GLY A 53 -5.68 -2.52 2.64
C GLY A 53 -4.37 -2.31 1.88
N LYS A 54 -4.17 -1.11 1.32
CA LYS A 54 -3.01 -0.82 0.47
C LYS A 54 -1.69 -1.10 1.19
N GLY A 55 -1.59 -0.75 2.47
CA GLY A 55 -0.41 -1.02 3.29
C GLY A 55 -0.09 -2.52 3.38
N ALA A 56 -1.04 -3.32 3.85
CA ALA A 56 -0.84 -4.76 3.98
C ALA A 56 -0.62 -5.45 2.62
N ASN A 57 -1.33 -5.05 1.56
CA ASN A 57 -1.14 -5.57 0.20
C ASN A 57 0.29 -5.36 -0.31
N GLN A 58 0.83 -4.15 -0.14
CA GLN A 58 2.20 -3.81 -0.54
C GLN A 58 3.23 -4.57 0.32
N CYS A 59 2.97 -4.70 1.62
CA CYS A 59 3.82 -5.45 2.55
C CYS A 59 3.87 -6.95 2.21
N VAL A 60 2.72 -7.58 1.96
CA VAL A 60 2.60 -8.98 1.54
C VAL A 60 3.30 -9.23 0.22
N GLN A 61 3.16 -8.34 -0.76
CA GLN A 61 3.83 -8.50 -2.04
C GLN A 61 5.36 -8.43 -1.89
N ALA A 62 5.89 -7.51 -1.07
CA ALA A 62 7.31 -7.43 -0.79
C ALA A 62 7.83 -8.71 -0.07
N ALA A 63 7.09 -9.19 0.93
CA ALA A 63 7.45 -10.39 1.68
C ALA A 63 7.49 -11.64 0.77
N ARG A 64 6.49 -11.81 -0.11
CA ARG A 64 6.46 -12.91 -1.08
C ARG A 64 7.58 -12.89 -2.11
N LEU A 65 8.17 -11.72 -2.36
CA LEU A 65 9.39 -11.59 -3.19
C LEU A 65 10.68 -11.83 -2.40
N GLY A 66 10.58 -12.20 -1.12
CA GLY A 66 11.70 -12.55 -0.25
C GLY A 66 12.21 -11.42 0.65
N ALA A 67 11.54 -10.25 0.67
CA ALA A 67 11.95 -9.16 1.55
C ALA A 67 11.63 -9.46 3.01
N LYS A 68 12.55 -9.15 3.93
CA LYS A 68 12.26 -9.06 5.36
C LYS A 68 11.43 -7.80 5.63
N THR A 69 10.19 -7.99 6.06
CA THR A 69 9.20 -6.92 6.19
C THR A 69 8.71 -6.74 7.62
N SER A 70 8.33 -5.51 7.96
CA SER A 70 7.62 -5.19 9.20
C SER A 70 6.41 -4.31 8.89
N MET A 71 5.25 -4.71 9.40
CA MET A 71 3.99 -3.97 9.24
C MET A 71 3.70 -3.15 10.51
N VAL A 72 3.67 -1.83 10.34
CA VAL A 72 3.26 -0.86 11.35
C VAL A 72 1.84 -0.41 11.02
N CYS A 73 0.87 -0.93 11.76
CA CYS A 73 -0.55 -0.68 11.52
C CYS A 73 -1.36 -0.87 12.81
N LYS A 74 -2.65 -0.53 12.77
CA LYS A 74 -3.56 -0.75 13.90
C LYS A 74 -4.87 -1.36 13.42
N VAL A 75 -5.24 -2.49 14.00
CA VAL A 75 -6.49 -3.20 13.77
C VAL A 75 -7.38 -3.18 15.02
N GLY A 76 -8.61 -3.63 14.91
CA GLY A 76 -9.51 -3.77 16.04
C GLY A 76 -9.10 -4.94 16.94
N LYS A 77 -9.48 -4.87 18.22
CA LYS A 77 -9.45 -6.00 19.14
C LYS A 77 -10.73 -6.82 18.96
N ASP A 78 -10.90 -7.33 17.76
CA ASP A 78 -12.04 -8.10 17.26
C ASP A 78 -11.55 -9.33 16.47
N SER A 79 -12.48 -10.16 15.98
CA SER A 79 -12.14 -11.36 15.21
C SER A 79 -11.36 -11.03 13.94
N PHE A 80 -11.76 -9.98 13.22
CA PHE A 80 -11.08 -9.56 11.99
C PHE A 80 -9.64 -9.13 12.25
N GLY A 81 -9.38 -8.42 13.34
CA GLY A 81 -8.03 -7.99 13.70
C GLY A 81 -7.14 -9.18 14.08
N ASN A 82 -7.70 -10.16 14.80
CA ASN A 82 -6.98 -11.39 15.13
C ASN A 82 -6.61 -12.19 13.87
N ASP A 83 -7.58 -12.37 12.97
CA ASP A 83 -7.39 -13.06 11.69
C ASP A 83 -6.38 -12.31 10.81
N TYR A 84 -6.36 -10.97 10.87
CA TYR A 84 -5.40 -10.14 10.14
C TYR A 84 -3.97 -10.37 10.58
N ILE A 85 -3.73 -10.36 11.90
CA ILE A 85 -2.42 -10.60 12.48
C ILE A 85 -1.92 -11.98 12.07
N GLU A 86 -2.80 -12.99 12.08
CA GLU A 86 -2.46 -14.34 11.63
C GLU A 86 -2.15 -14.37 10.12
N ASN A 87 -2.92 -13.69 9.28
CA ASN A 87 -2.61 -13.57 7.85
C ASN A 87 -1.25 -12.91 7.60
N LEU A 88 -0.88 -11.86 8.35
CA LEU A 88 0.44 -11.22 8.23
C LEU A 88 1.56 -12.22 8.59
N LYS A 89 1.42 -12.95 9.69
CA LYS A 89 2.37 -14.01 10.10
C LYS A 89 2.50 -15.10 9.05
N GLN A 90 1.40 -15.54 8.44
CA GLN A 90 1.40 -16.55 7.37
C GLN A 90 2.10 -16.09 6.07
N ASN A 91 2.38 -14.79 5.91
CA ASN A 91 3.17 -14.25 4.81
C ASN A 91 4.59 -13.82 5.27
N ASP A 92 5.05 -14.33 6.42
CA ASP A 92 6.38 -14.06 6.99
C ASP A 92 6.66 -12.56 7.28
N ILE A 93 5.61 -11.83 7.66
CA ILE A 93 5.69 -10.40 7.99
C ILE A 93 5.80 -10.22 9.51
N SER A 94 6.74 -9.38 9.98
CA SER A 94 6.80 -9.02 11.40
C SER A 94 5.55 -8.23 11.81
N THR A 95 4.93 -8.67 12.91
CA THR A 95 3.74 -8.07 13.52
C THR A 95 4.04 -7.38 14.86
N GLU A 96 5.33 -7.14 15.17
CA GLU A 96 5.77 -6.47 16.40
C GLU A 96 5.07 -5.12 16.62
N PHE A 97 4.85 -4.37 15.54
CA PHE A 97 4.19 -3.06 15.54
C PHE A 97 2.80 -3.11 14.86
N THR A 98 2.16 -4.28 14.85
CA THR A 98 0.75 -4.44 14.49
C THR A 98 -0.08 -4.34 15.77
N TYR A 99 -0.66 -3.16 15.99
CA TYR A 99 -1.39 -2.83 17.21
C TYR A 99 -2.86 -3.27 17.15
N GLN A 100 -3.47 -3.47 18.32
CA GLN A 100 -4.91 -3.68 18.44
C GLN A 100 -5.55 -2.63 19.35
N THR A 101 -6.76 -2.17 19.04
CA THR A 101 -7.53 -1.23 19.87
C THR A 101 -8.96 -1.71 20.12
N LYS A 102 -9.52 -1.38 21.29
CA LYS A 102 -10.95 -1.62 21.61
C LYS A 102 -11.86 -0.48 21.16
N ASP A 103 -11.29 0.66 20.78
CA ASP A 103 -12.04 1.91 20.55
C ASP A 103 -12.65 1.98 19.14
N ALA A 104 -12.21 1.12 18.23
CA ALA A 104 -12.77 0.97 16.89
C ALA A 104 -12.62 -0.47 16.40
N ALA A 105 -13.51 -0.88 15.50
CA ALA A 105 -13.39 -2.13 14.77
C ALA A 105 -12.22 -2.09 13.77
N THR A 106 -11.74 -3.26 13.35
CA THR A 106 -10.83 -3.41 12.22
C THR A 106 -11.44 -2.75 10.97
N GLY A 107 -10.61 -2.09 10.16
CA GLY A 107 -11.09 -1.45 8.94
C GLY A 107 -11.75 -2.45 8.00
N THR A 108 -12.80 -2.04 7.31
CA THR A 108 -13.57 -2.91 6.39
C THR A 108 -13.82 -2.25 5.05
N ALA A 109 -13.71 -3.05 3.99
CA ALA A 109 -14.18 -2.68 2.65
C ALA A 109 -15.33 -3.61 2.29
N SER A 110 -16.56 -3.08 2.33
CA SER A 110 -17.75 -3.81 1.88
C SER A 110 -17.87 -3.66 0.38
N ILE A 111 -17.69 -4.77 -0.34
CA ILE A 111 -17.53 -4.77 -1.79
C ILE A 111 -18.66 -5.59 -2.43
N ILE A 112 -19.38 -4.98 -3.35
CA ILE A 112 -20.38 -5.66 -4.18
C ILE A 112 -19.85 -5.67 -5.60
N VAL A 113 -19.77 -6.85 -6.23
CA VAL A 113 -19.29 -7.01 -7.61
C VAL A 113 -20.37 -7.69 -8.45
N ASN A 114 -20.58 -7.22 -9.68
CA ASN A 114 -21.45 -7.89 -10.64
C ASN A 114 -20.69 -8.82 -11.59
N ASN A 115 -21.40 -9.52 -12.48
CA ASN A 115 -20.80 -10.46 -13.43
C ASN A 115 -19.85 -9.79 -14.43
N GLU A 116 -20.06 -8.50 -14.72
CA GLU A 116 -19.22 -7.69 -15.60
C GLU A 116 -17.99 -7.11 -14.90
N GLY A 117 -17.81 -7.35 -13.59
CA GLY A 117 -16.69 -6.86 -12.80
C GLY A 117 -16.85 -5.40 -12.32
N GLN A 118 -17.98 -4.75 -12.57
CA GLN A 118 -18.31 -3.46 -11.98
C GLN A 118 -18.55 -3.63 -10.48
N ASN A 119 -18.18 -2.61 -9.69
CA ASN A 119 -18.25 -2.72 -8.25
C ASN A 119 -18.80 -1.46 -7.56
N ILE A 120 -19.27 -1.66 -6.33
CA ILE A 120 -19.54 -0.63 -5.34
C ILE A 120 -18.72 -0.99 -4.10
N ILE A 121 -17.95 -0.03 -3.60
CA ILE A 121 -17.07 -0.23 -2.44
C ILE A 121 -17.41 0.80 -1.37
N VAL A 122 -17.73 0.33 -0.17
CA VAL A 122 -17.89 1.18 1.02
C VAL A 122 -16.77 0.88 2.00
N ILE A 123 -15.92 1.88 2.24
CA ILE A 123 -14.79 1.78 3.16
C ILE A 123 -15.16 2.39 4.51
N VAL A 124 -14.90 1.65 5.58
CA VAL A 124 -14.87 2.17 6.95
C VAL A 124 -13.46 1.93 7.48
N ALA A 125 -12.66 3.01 7.59
CA ALA A 125 -11.25 2.90 7.96
C ALA A 125 -11.03 2.34 9.38
N GLY A 126 -11.95 2.62 10.32
CA GLY A 126 -11.93 2.04 11.67
C GLY A 126 -10.60 2.29 12.40
N ALA A 127 -10.05 1.23 12.98
CA ALA A 127 -8.81 1.24 13.76
C ALA A 127 -7.59 1.81 13.00
N ASN A 128 -7.59 1.83 11.67
CA ASN A 128 -6.50 2.42 10.87
C ASN A 128 -6.29 3.91 11.19
N LEU A 129 -7.37 4.66 11.48
CA LEU A 129 -7.28 6.08 11.83
C LEU A 129 -6.79 6.32 13.26
N LEU A 130 -6.76 5.28 14.09
CA LEU A 130 -6.28 5.33 15.47
C LEU A 130 -4.78 5.01 15.58
N LEU A 131 -4.11 4.67 14.47
CA LEU A 131 -2.64 4.62 14.44
C LEU A 131 -2.08 6.03 14.61
N ASN A 132 -1.29 6.22 15.66
CA ASN A 132 -0.85 7.54 16.12
C ASN A 132 0.67 7.64 16.22
N THR A 133 1.15 8.82 16.63
CA THR A 133 2.59 9.12 16.71
C THR A 133 3.32 8.36 17.84
N GLU A 134 2.63 7.97 18.91
CA GLU A 134 3.23 7.16 19.98
C GLU A 134 3.49 5.73 19.50
N ASP A 135 2.55 5.16 18.74
CA ASP A 135 2.72 3.87 18.07
C ASP A 135 3.93 3.90 17.12
N LEU A 136 4.11 4.99 16.36
CA LEU A 136 5.25 5.15 15.47
C LEU A 136 6.58 5.30 16.22
N ARG A 137 6.59 6.02 17.35
CA ARG A 137 7.81 6.18 18.16
C ARG A 137 8.33 4.85 18.68
N ALA A 138 7.45 3.93 19.06
CA ALA A 138 7.86 2.57 19.44
C ALA A 138 8.56 1.84 18.27
N ALA A 139 8.14 2.10 17.02
CA ALA A 139 8.78 1.57 15.82
C ALA A 139 10.03 2.35 15.36
N ALA A 140 10.48 3.39 16.07
CA ALA A 140 11.56 4.26 15.61
C ALA A 140 12.87 3.52 15.30
N ASN A 141 13.23 2.50 16.09
CA ASN A 141 14.45 1.73 15.89
C ASN A 141 14.37 0.82 14.64
N ILE A 142 13.21 0.24 14.34
CA ILE A 142 13.08 -0.58 13.12
C ILE A 142 13.03 0.32 11.88
N ILE A 143 12.37 1.48 11.98
CA ILE A 143 12.31 2.47 10.91
C ILE A 143 13.71 2.97 10.56
N SER A 144 14.53 3.33 11.55
CA SER A 144 15.87 3.91 11.30
C SER A 144 16.87 2.94 10.66
N ARG A 145 16.64 1.63 10.81
CA ARG A 145 17.51 0.57 10.27
C ARG A 145 17.01 -0.01 8.94
N ALA A 146 15.81 0.35 8.52
CA ALA A 146 15.21 -0.10 7.27
C ALA A 146 15.97 0.42 6.04
N LYS A 147 15.75 -0.22 4.90
CA LYS A 147 16.22 0.29 3.59
C LYS A 147 15.15 1.12 2.91
N VAL A 148 13.90 0.71 3.05
CA VAL A 148 12.74 1.39 2.45
C VAL A 148 11.62 1.53 3.48
N MET A 149 11.03 2.73 3.54
CA MET A 149 9.77 3.03 4.18
C MET A 149 8.69 3.17 3.11
N VAL A 150 7.53 2.53 3.30
CA VAL A 150 6.37 2.63 2.40
C VAL A 150 5.18 3.19 3.17
N CYS A 151 4.54 4.24 2.64
CA CYS A 151 3.32 4.83 3.19
C CYS A 151 2.26 5.07 2.12
N GLN A 152 1.00 5.08 2.55
CA GLN A 152 -0.17 5.45 1.73
C GLN A 152 -1.09 6.44 2.46
N LEU A 153 -2.31 6.67 1.95
CA LEU A 153 -3.31 7.60 2.52
C LEU A 153 -4.56 6.90 3.08
N GLU A 154 -4.43 5.65 3.55
CA GLU A 154 -5.51 4.91 4.23
C GLU A 154 -5.41 4.92 5.77
N ILE A 155 -4.46 5.70 6.32
CA ILE A 155 -4.36 6.06 7.73
C ILE A 155 -4.41 7.58 7.86
N THR A 156 -4.40 8.12 9.08
CA THR A 156 -4.36 9.58 9.28
C THR A 156 -3.16 10.20 8.56
N PRO A 157 -3.34 11.21 7.70
CA PRO A 157 -2.23 11.81 6.93
C PRO A 157 -1.07 12.30 7.80
N ALA A 158 -1.37 12.83 8.99
CA ALA A 158 -0.34 13.25 9.95
C ALA A 158 0.57 12.09 10.39
N THR A 159 0.03 10.88 10.54
CA THR A 159 0.78 9.67 10.91
C THR A 159 1.69 9.23 9.75
N SER A 160 1.18 9.16 8.51
CA SER A 160 2.01 8.88 7.32
C SER A 160 3.14 9.90 7.18
N LEU A 161 2.86 11.18 7.43
CA LEU A 161 3.84 12.25 7.29
C LEU A 161 4.95 12.18 8.34
N GLU A 162 4.61 11.84 9.58
CA GLU A 162 5.60 11.59 10.64
C GLU A 162 6.47 10.38 10.30
N ALA A 163 5.89 9.29 9.79
CA ALA A 163 6.64 8.11 9.37
C ALA A 163 7.65 8.42 8.25
N LEU A 164 7.21 9.17 7.22
CA LEU A 164 8.11 9.65 6.16
C LEU A 164 9.20 10.57 6.70
N THR A 165 8.87 11.43 7.68
CA THR A 165 9.84 12.31 8.35
C THR A 165 10.89 11.51 9.12
N MET A 166 10.48 10.50 9.90
CA MET A 166 11.37 9.60 10.63
C MET A 166 12.32 8.86 9.68
N ALA A 167 11.78 8.31 8.58
CA ALA A 167 12.56 7.62 7.57
C ALA A 167 13.61 8.56 6.93
N ARG A 168 13.21 9.77 6.53
CA ARG A 168 14.12 10.76 5.94
C ARG A 168 15.24 11.17 6.90
N ARG A 169 14.94 11.40 8.18
CA ARG A 169 15.94 11.74 9.20
C ARG A 169 17.00 10.65 9.38
N SER A 170 16.64 9.39 9.15
CA SER A 170 17.55 8.25 9.23
C SER A 170 18.18 7.86 7.89
N GLY A 171 17.98 8.64 6.82
CA GLY A 171 18.52 8.33 5.49
C GLY A 171 17.86 7.13 4.81
N VAL A 172 16.68 6.71 5.27
CA VAL A 172 15.91 5.60 4.70
C VAL A 172 15.16 6.08 3.47
N LYS A 173 15.14 5.25 2.41
CA LYS A 173 14.45 5.59 1.17
C LYS A 173 12.93 5.57 1.40
N THR A 174 12.26 6.61 0.97
CA THR A 174 10.81 6.77 1.12
C THR A 174 10.08 6.51 -0.18
N LEU A 175 9.18 5.53 -0.17
CA LEU A 175 8.20 5.28 -1.22
C LEU A 175 6.84 5.71 -0.70
N PHE A 176 6.23 6.69 -1.35
CA PHE A 176 4.91 7.16 -0.99
C PHE A 176 3.95 6.92 -2.15
N ASN A 177 2.80 6.35 -1.83
CA ASN A 177 1.70 6.14 -2.75
C ASN A 177 0.50 6.95 -2.25
N PRO A 178 0.14 8.08 -2.89
CA PRO A 178 -0.88 9.02 -2.41
C PRO A 178 -2.29 8.49 -2.66
N ALA A 179 -2.59 7.29 -2.16
CA ALA A 179 -3.79 6.56 -2.49
C ALA A 179 -4.60 6.22 -1.22
N PRO A 180 -5.91 6.53 -1.19
CA PRO A 180 -6.64 7.31 -2.19
C PRO A 180 -6.18 8.78 -2.23
N ALA A 181 -6.19 9.39 -3.42
CA ALA A 181 -5.72 10.76 -3.60
C ALA A 181 -6.68 11.79 -2.99
N ILE A 182 -6.09 12.87 -2.45
CA ILE A 182 -6.78 14.06 -1.96
C ILE A 182 -6.22 15.27 -2.69
N ALA A 183 -7.08 16.15 -3.19
CA ALA A 183 -6.67 17.28 -4.04
C ALA A 183 -5.79 18.29 -3.30
N ASP A 184 -6.06 18.51 -2.02
CA ASP A 184 -5.34 19.42 -1.11
C ASP A 184 -4.25 18.69 -0.30
N LEU A 185 -3.53 17.76 -0.93
CA LEU A 185 -2.44 17.01 -0.30
C LEU A 185 -1.35 17.95 0.26
N ASP A 186 -0.99 17.75 1.55
CA ASP A 186 0.07 18.51 2.23
C ASP A 186 1.37 18.50 1.39
N PRO A 187 1.93 19.67 1.01
CA PRO A 187 3.10 19.75 0.15
C PRO A 187 4.33 18.98 0.66
N ARG A 188 4.42 18.74 1.98
CA ARG A 188 5.50 17.98 2.58
C ARG A 188 5.57 16.56 2.06
N PHE A 189 4.45 15.94 1.67
CA PHE A 189 4.45 14.60 1.06
C PHE A 189 5.31 14.55 -0.21
N TYR A 190 5.27 15.59 -1.06
CA TYR A 190 6.12 15.62 -2.27
C TYR A 190 7.60 15.68 -1.89
N THR A 191 7.98 16.61 -1.00
CA THR A 191 9.38 16.81 -0.59
C THR A 191 9.97 15.64 0.20
N LEU A 192 9.14 14.95 0.99
CA LEU A 192 9.57 13.81 1.80
C LEU A 192 9.63 12.52 0.98
N SER A 193 9.13 12.48 -0.26
CA SER A 193 9.10 11.26 -1.09
C SER A 193 10.34 11.14 -1.97
N ASN A 194 11.11 10.06 -1.80
CA ASN A 194 12.16 9.71 -2.76
C ASN A 194 11.55 9.12 -4.03
N VAL A 195 10.49 8.33 -3.88
CA VAL A 195 9.68 7.82 -4.98
C VAL A 195 8.22 8.11 -4.66
N PHE A 196 7.54 8.76 -5.58
CA PHE A 196 6.10 9.07 -5.51
C PHE A 196 5.39 8.26 -6.59
N CYS A 197 4.56 7.27 -6.21
CA CYS A 197 3.85 6.38 -7.15
C CYS A 197 2.34 6.53 -7.03
N CYS A 198 1.68 6.97 -8.10
CA CYS A 198 0.22 7.06 -8.18
C CYS A 198 -0.30 6.42 -9.48
N ASN A 199 -1.60 6.18 -9.58
CA ASN A 199 -2.24 5.82 -10.85
C ASN A 199 -2.76 7.07 -11.59
N GLU A 200 -3.36 6.85 -12.77
CA GLU A 200 -3.94 7.90 -13.63
C GLU A 200 -4.93 8.78 -12.87
N SER A 201 -5.99 8.20 -12.30
CA SER A 201 -7.04 8.95 -11.60
C SER A 201 -6.53 9.73 -10.37
N GLU A 202 -5.53 9.20 -9.67
CA GLU A 202 -4.89 9.88 -8.56
C GLU A 202 -4.03 11.05 -9.04
N ALA A 203 -3.30 10.89 -10.15
CA ALA A 203 -2.56 11.97 -10.79
C ALA A 203 -3.51 13.09 -11.26
N GLU A 204 -4.70 12.75 -11.77
CA GLU A 204 -5.72 13.73 -12.12
C GLU A 204 -6.17 14.53 -10.89
N ILE A 205 -6.50 13.86 -9.78
CA ILE A 205 -6.93 14.51 -8.54
C ILE A 205 -5.84 15.45 -8.00
N LEU A 206 -4.58 15.02 -8.03
CA LEU A 206 -3.47 15.78 -7.47
C LEU A 206 -3.09 16.99 -8.34
N THR A 207 -3.21 16.87 -9.67
CA THR A 207 -2.71 17.89 -10.61
C THR A 207 -3.80 18.77 -11.21
N GLY A 208 -5.03 18.30 -11.24
CA GLY A 208 -6.15 18.92 -11.96
C GLY A 208 -6.09 18.71 -13.48
N LEU A 209 -5.17 17.89 -13.99
CA LEU A 209 -5.02 17.57 -15.41
C LEU A 209 -5.74 16.24 -15.71
N THR A 210 -6.35 16.11 -16.88
CA THR A 210 -6.84 14.81 -17.37
C THR A 210 -5.65 13.91 -17.73
N VAL A 211 -5.73 12.62 -17.40
CA VAL A 211 -4.71 11.62 -17.71
C VAL A 211 -5.36 10.46 -18.44
N GLY A 212 -5.37 10.51 -19.77
CA GLY A 212 -5.95 9.47 -20.63
C GLY A 212 -4.93 8.73 -21.51
N SER A 213 -3.65 9.11 -21.43
CA SER A 213 -2.57 8.55 -22.23
C SER A 213 -1.22 8.66 -21.51
N ALA A 214 -0.22 7.94 -22.01
CA ALA A 214 1.16 8.03 -21.49
C ALA A 214 1.76 9.44 -21.63
N ALA A 215 1.35 10.21 -22.66
CA ALA A 215 1.79 11.58 -22.82
C ALA A 215 1.23 12.48 -21.70
N ASP A 216 -0.09 12.40 -21.47
CA ASP A 216 -0.76 13.16 -20.40
C ASP A 216 -0.20 12.80 -19.02
N ALA A 217 0.09 11.52 -18.79
CA ALA A 217 0.73 11.05 -17.57
C ALA A 217 2.13 11.65 -17.36
N GLY A 218 2.88 11.86 -18.45
CA GLY A 218 4.16 12.58 -18.41
C GLY A 218 4.02 14.04 -18.00
N GLU A 219 2.99 14.73 -18.49
CA GLU A 219 2.69 16.12 -18.10
C GLU A 219 2.30 16.22 -16.61
N ALA A 220 1.40 15.35 -16.15
CA ALA A 220 1.00 15.28 -14.76
C ALA A 220 2.19 14.93 -13.85
N ALA A 221 3.03 13.96 -14.25
CA ALA A 221 4.22 13.60 -13.50
C ALA A 221 5.22 14.76 -13.40
N LEU A 222 5.37 15.58 -14.45
CA LEU A 222 6.24 16.77 -14.42
C LEU A 222 5.74 17.83 -13.44
N VAL A 223 4.42 18.01 -13.31
CA VAL A 223 3.83 18.87 -12.27
C VAL A 223 4.19 18.38 -10.89
N LEU A 224 4.04 17.07 -10.62
CA LEU A 224 4.38 16.47 -9.33
C LEU A 224 5.88 16.55 -9.04
N LEU A 225 6.75 16.40 -10.05
CA LEU A 225 8.19 16.56 -9.92
C LEU A 225 8.55 18.00 -9.50
N LYS A 226 7.93 19.00 -10.14
CA LYS A 226 8.11 20.42 -9.80
C LYS A 226 7.62 20.78 -8.39
N ARG A 227 6.71 20.00 -7.80
CA ARG A 227 6.26 20.16 -6.40
C ARG A 227 7.26 19.62 -5.36
N GLY A 228 8.33 18.95 -5.79
CA GLY A 228 9.46 18.56 -4.92
C GLY A 228 9.74 17.05 -4.85
N CYS A 229 9.00 16.22 -5.58
CA CYS A 229 9.30 14.79 -5.69
C CYS A 229 10.68 14.58 -6.32
N GLN A 230 11.40 13.52 -5.91
CA GLN A 230 12.68 13.15 -6.52
C GLN A 230 12.51 12.27 -7.75
N VAL A 231 11.59 11.31 -7.66
CA VAL A 231 11.15 10.40 -8.73
C VAL A 231 9.63 10.34 -8.68
N VAL A 232 8.98 10.45 -9.84
CA VAL A 232 7.54 10.28 -9.99
C VAL A 232 7.27 9.12 -10.93
N ILE A 233 6.35 8.24 -10.52
CA ILE A 233 5.84 7.14 -11.32
C ILE A 233 4.32 7.28 -11.41
N VAL A 234 3.80 7.31 -12.62
CA VAL A 234 2.35 7.22 -12.90
C VAL A 234 2.07 5.88 -13.55
N THR A 235 1.32 5.03 -12.88
CA THR A 235 0.92 3.71 -13.40
C THR A 235 -0.30 3.84 -14.31
N LEU A 236 -0.31 3.08 -15.41
CA LEU A 236 -1.27 3.18 -16.53
C LEU A 236 -2.01 1.85 -16.76
N GLY A 237 -2.28 1.12 -15.68
CA GLY A 237 -2.89 -0.21 -15.74
C GLY A 237 -2.14 -1.17 -16.67
N ALA A 238 -2.81 -1.63 -17.73
CA ALA A 238 -2.26 -2.57 -18.70
C ALA A 238 -1.21 -1.95 -19.65
N GLU A 239 -1.11 -0.62 -19.70
CA GLU A 239 -0.15 0.10 -20.54
C GLU A 239 1.18 0.36 -19.81
N GLY A 240 1.33 -0.11 -18.57
CA GLY A 240 2.58 -0.05 -17.80
C GLY A 240 2.69 1.20 -16.95
N CYS A 241 3.77 1.96 -17.09
CA CYS A 241 3.95 3.19 -16.32
C CYS A 241 4.78 4.24 -17.06
N VAL A 242 4.63 5.49 -16.64
CA VAL A 242 5.52 6.60 -17.01
C VAL A 242 6.35 6.96 -15.79
N VAL A 243 7.66 7.14 -15.99
CA VAL A 243 8.60 7.53 -14.95
C VAL A 243 9.43 8.73 -15.40
N LEU A 244 9.69 9.63 -14.46
CA LEU A 244 10.65 10.73 -14.59
C LEU A 244 11.24 11.09 -13.23
N SER A 245 12.39 11.75 -13.23
CA SER A 245 13.14 12.09 -12.02
C SER A 245 13.80 13.46 -12.12
N GLN A 246 14.31 13.98 -11.00
CA GLN A 246 15.07 15.24 -11.01
C GLN A 246 16.33 15.16 -11.89
N THR A 247 16.94 13.98 -12.01
CA THR A 247 18.14 13.76 -12.83
C THR A 247 17.81 13.48 -14.30
N GLU A 248 16.63 12.92 -14.57
CA GLU A 248 16.12 12.59 -15.90
C GLU A 248 14.65 13.06 -15.98
N PRO A 249 14.42 14.37 -16.22
CA PRO A 249 13.08 14.95 -16.16
C PRO A 249 12.23 14.66 -17.41
N GLU A 250 12.81 14.08 -18.45
CA GLU A 250 12.09 13.66 -19.65
C GLU A 250 11.22 12.42 -19.33
N PRO A 251 9.90 12.45 -19.59
CA PRO A 251 9.02 11.31 -19.34
C PRO A 251 9.44 10.08 -20.13
N LYS A 252 9.64 8.97 -19.43
CA LYS A 252 9.92 7.66 -20.03
C LYS A 252 8.75 6.70 -19.81
N HIS A 253 8.09 6.31 -20.90
CA HIS A 253 7.07 5.27 -20.88
C HIS A 253 7.73 3.87 -20.86
N ILE A 254 7.30 3.03 -19.93
CA ILE A 254 7.73 1.64 -19.77
C ILE A 254 6.48 0.76 -19.97
N PRO A 255 6.32 0.12 -21.14
CA PRO A 255 5.15 -0.70 -21.45
C PRO A 255 5.20 -2.06 -20.73
N THR A 256 4.07 -2.75 -20.66
CA THR A 256 4.00 -4.17 -20.24
C THR A 256 3.62 -5.07 -21.40
N GLU A 257 3.93 -6.36 -21.27
CA GLU A 257 3.36 -7.37 -22.16
C GLU A 257 1.86 -7.51 -21.91
N LYS A 258 1.08 -7.69 -22.99
CA LYS A 258 -0.37 -7.90 -22.89
C LYS A 258 -0.66 -9.28 -22.31
N VAL A 259 -1.42 -9.29 -21.22
CA VAL A 259 -1.92 -10.52 -20.60
C VAL A 259 -3.44 -10.53 -20.59
N LYS A 260 -4.04 -11.72 -20.60
CA LYS A 260 -5.49 -11.84 -20.40
C LYS A 260 -5.78 -11.63 -18.92
N ALA A 261 -6.33 -10.47 -18.58
CA ALA A 261 -6.72 -10.15 -17.20
C ALA A 261 -7.79 -11.16 -16.72
N VAL A 262 -7.58 -11.73 -15.54
CA VAL A 262 -8.56 -12.56 -14.82
C VAL A 262 -9.24 -11.71 -13.75
N ASP A 263 -8.44 -10.96 -12.99
CA ASP A 263 -8.86 -9.97 -12.00
C ASP A 263 -7.73 -8.94 -11.86
N THR A 264 -8.06 -7.65 -11.87
CA THR A 264 -7.11 -6.54 -11.70
C THR A 264 -7.09 -6.00 -10.27
N THR A 265 -7.97 -6.49 -9.40
CA THR A 265 -7.95 -6.18 -7.98
C THR A 265 -6.95 -7.08 -7.25
N ILE A 266 -6.27 -6.54 -6.23
CA ILE A 266 -5.34 -7.31 -5.38
C ILE A 266 -6.11 -8.30 -4.46
N LEU A 267 -7.45 -8.30 -4.52
CA LEU A 267 -8.35 -8.87 -3.53
C LEU A 267 -8.46 -10.41 -3.55
N ILE A 268 -7.92 -11.11 -4.55
CA ILE A 268 -8.20 -12.55 -4.71
C ILE A 268 -6.92 -13.41 -4.71
N ARG A 269 -6.80 -14.28 -3.70
CA ARG A 269 -5.73 -15.28 -3.57
C ARG A 269 -5.88 -16.43 -4.58
N ARG A 270 -4.71 -16.98 -4.96
CA ARG A 270 -4.41 -18.33 -5.48
C ARG A 270 -5.07 -18.71 -6.81
N THR A 271 -4.52 -18.20 -7.91
CA THR A 271 -3.96 -18.99 -9.04
C THR A 271 -3.44 -18.02 -10.10
N HIS A 272 -2.13 -18.02 -10.36
CA HIS A 272 -1.50 -17.43 -11.55
C HIS A 272 -1.94 -16.01 -11.96
N VAL A 273 -1.44 -14.99 -11.27
CA VAL A 273 -1.37 -13.64 -11.86
C VAL A 273 0.09 -13.17 -11.77
N ARG A 274 0.79 -13.19 -12.92
CA ARG A 274 2.01 -12.43 -13.16
C ARG A 274 1.57 -11.11 -13.78
N GLY A 275 1.61 -10.03 -13.00
CA GLY A 275 1.30 -8.70 -13.50
C GLY A 275 1.10 -7.74 -12.35
N TRP A 276 2.00 -6.76 -12.22
CA TRP A 276 1.73 -5.53 -11.48
C TRP A 276 0.67 -4.75 -12.27
N GLY A 277 -0.60 -4.93 -11.93
CA GLY A 277 -1.71 -4.17 -12.50
C GLY A 277 -2.43 -3.38 -11.42
N SER A 278 -2.54 -2.07 -11.60
CA SER A 278 -3.44 -1.14 -10.89
C SER A 278 -3.30 -0.99 -9.36
N GLY A 279 -2.15 -1.39 -8.78
CA GLY A 279 -1.96 -1.51 -7.33
C GLY A 279 -1.15 -0.44 -6.60
N CYS A 280 -0.70 0.62 -7.28
CA CYS A 280 -0.45 1.90 -6.60
C CYS A 280 -1.86 2.56 -6.48
#